data_AF-A0A1S8AS40-F1
#
_entry.id   AF-A0A1S8AS40-F1
#
_cell.length_a   1.000
_cell.length_b   1.000
_cell.length_c   1.000
_cell.angle_alpha   90.00
_cell.angle_beta   90.00
_cell.angle_gamma   90.00
#
_symmetry.space_group_name_H-M   'P 1'
#
loop_
_entity.id
_entity.type
_entity.pdbx_description
1 polymer ?
#
loop_
_entity_poly.entity_id
_entity_poly.type
_entity_poly.pdbx_seq_one_letter_code
_entity_poly.pdbx_strand_id
1 'polypeptide(L)'
;MANVTPERDLEFGFEYTTIDGRRRRVTILSETGGDAWRIVHEYRDGEWREVGREPISSLRLQLSSFDPTDARTDPQETRDTPTDGNPDEICSPAREAEPAHGDRDA
;
A
#
# COMPACT_ATOMS: atom_id res chain seq x y z
N MET A 1 -38.90 26.92 21.78
CA MET A 1 -37.59 27.47 21.33
C MET A 1 -37.01 26.44 20.37
N ALA A 2 -36.95 26.76 19.07
CA ALA A 2 -36.41 25.85 18.07
C ALA A 2 -34.88 25.78 18.23
N ASN A 3 -34.33 24.57 18.31
CA ASN A 3 -32.91 24.32 18.35
C ASN A 3 -32.36 24.55 16.93
N VAL A 4 -31.90 25.77 16.64
CA VAL A 4 -31.28 26.10 15.35
C VAL A 4 -29.88 25.50 15.37
N THR A 5 -29.72 24.28 14.88
CA THR A 5 -28.41 23.76 14.52
C THR A 5 -27.88 24.65 13.40
N PRO A 6 -26.72 25.32 13.54
CA PRO A 6 -26.16 26.06 12.42
C PRO A 6 -25.89 25.04 11.32
N GLU A 7 -26.56 25.21 10.18
CA GLU A 7 -26.19 24.61 8.90
C GLU A 7 -24.75 25.03 8.63
N ARG A 8 -23.79 24.17 8.98
CA ARG A 8 -22.38 24.47 8.79
C ARG A 8 -22.01 24.02 7.39
N ASP A 9 -21.61 24.99 6.58
CA ASP A 9 -20.94 24.77 5.31
C ASP A 9 -19.74 23.83 5.54
N LEU A 10 -19.71 22.68 4.84
CA LEU A 10 -18.57 21.77 4.89
C LEU A 10 -17.42 22.40 4.11
N GLU A 11 -16.38 22.81 4.82
CA GLU A 11 -15.08 23.12 4.22
C GLU A 11 -14.14 21.94 4.41
N PHE A 12 -13.66 21.36 3.30
CA PHE A 12 -12.64 20.32 3.29
C PHE A 12 -11.43 20.77 2.49
N GLY A 13 -10.30 20.97 3.17
CA GLY A 13 -9.04 21.37 2.55
C GLY A 13 -7.98 20.27 2.65
N PHE A 14 -7.22 20.07 1.57
CA PHE A 14 -6.00 19.25 1.61
C PHE A 14 -4.89 19.87 0.76
N GLU A 15 -3.66 19.68 1.21
CA GLU A 15 -2.45 20.08 0.49
C GLU A 15 -1.67 18.86 0.04
N TYR A 16 -1.04 18.95 -1.12
CA TYR A 16 -0.14 17.93 -1.63
C TYR A 16 0.92 18.56 -2.52
N THR A 17 2.03 17.86 -2.69
CA THR A 17 3.07 18.20 -3.66
C THR A 17 2.96 17.24 -4.83
N THR A 18 2.87 17.78 -6.04
CA THR A 18 2.86 16.98 -7.27
C THR A 18 4.23 16.36 -7.53
N ILE A 19 4.30 15.37 -8.41
CA ILE A 19 5.57 14.71 -8.78
C ILE A 19 6.59 15.67 -9.39
N ASP A 20 6.14 16.74 -10.05
CA ASP A 20 6.98 17.81 -10.58
C ASP A 20 7.30 18.91 -9.55
N GLY A 21 7.02 18.66 -8.26
CA GLY A 21 7.42 19.51 -7.14
C GLY A 21 6.51 20.71 -6.88
N ARG A 22 5.38 20.86 -7.60
CA ARG A 22 4.45 21.96 -7.37
C ARG A 22 3.61 21.69 -6.13
N ARG A 23 3.56 22.65 -5.21
CA ARG A 23 2.66 22.58 -4.07
C ARG A 23 1.26 23.02 -4.49
N ARG A 24 0.27 22.20 -4.19
CA ARG A 24 -1.14 22.48 -4.47
C ARG A 24 -1.96 22.36 -3.21
N ARG A 25 -2.97 23.23 -3.11
CA ARG A 25 -4.03 23.18 -2.11
C ARG A 25 -5.35 23.04 -2.85
N VAL A 26 -6.18 22.09 -2.41
CA VAL A 26 -7.55 21.94 -2.91
C VAL A 26 -8.48 22.18 -1.75
N THR A 27 -9.47 23.06 -1.95
CA THR A 27 -10.54 23.33 -1.00
C THR A 27 -11.86 22.93 -1.64
N ILE A 28 -12.64 22.13 -0.94
CA ILE A 28 -14.03 21.84 -1.26
C ILE A 28 -14.90 22.65 -0.30
N LEU A 29 -15.78 23.47 -0.86
CA LEU A 29 -16.77 24.24 -0.12
C LEU A 29 -18.14 23.66 -0.44
N SER A 30 -18.90 23.22 0.55
CA SER A 30 -20.32 22.97 0.36
C SER A 30 -21.11 24.11 0.97
N GLU A 31 -21.90 24.80 0.16
CA GLU A 31 -22.88 25.76 0.68
C GLU A 31 -24.15 25.00 1.06
N THR A 32 -24.69 25.23 2.25
CA THR A 32 -25.92 24.54 2.64
C THR A 32 -27.09 24.98 1.78
N GLY A 33 -27.71 24.02 1.07
CA GLY A 33 -28.84 24.28 0.16
C GLY A 33 -28.47 24.70 -1.27
N GLY A 34 -27.20 24.58 -1.68
CA GLY A 34 -26.73 25.02 -3.01
C GLY A 34 -25.65 24.14 -3.65
N ASP A 35 -24.98 24.72 -4.67
CA ASP A 35 -23.86 24.13 -5.40
C ASP A 35 -22.61 24.02 -4.50
N ALA A 36 -21.91 22.89 -4.53
CA ALA A 36 -20.61 22.77 -3.91
C ALA A 36 -19.52 23.22 -4.90
N TRP A 37 -18.37 23.66 -4.42
CA TRP A 37 -17.28 24.17 -5.23
C TRP A 37 -15.97 23.48 -4.90
N ARG A 38 -15.20 23.15 -5.93
CA ARG A 38 -13.80 22.77 -5.84
C ARG A 38 -12.93 23.94 -6.28
N ILE A 39 -12.06 24.40 -5.40
CA ILE A 39 -11.10 25.47 -5.67
C ILE A 39 -9.68 24.90 -5.54
N VAL A 40 -8.85 25.13 -6.56
CA VAL A 40 -7.46 24.67 -6.62
C VAL A 40 -6.54 25.89 -6.57
N HIS A 41 -5.61 25.88 -5.62
CA HIS A 41 -4.52 26.83 -5.55
C HIS A 41 -3.19 26.15 -5.83
N GLU A 42 -2.28 26.86 -6.49
CA GLU A 42 -0.89 26.46 -6.67
C GLU A 42 0.02 27.49 -6.01
N TYR A 43 1.05 27.02 -5.31
CA TYR A 43 2.04 27.89 -4.69
C TYR A 43 3.09 28.31 -5.72
N ARG A 44 3.19 29.61 -5.98
CA ARG A 44 4.15 30.21 -6.92
C ARG A 44 4.73 31.48 -6.30
N ASP A 45 6.04 31.67 -6.43
CA ASP A 45 6.76 32.89 -5.98
C ASP A 45 6.49 33.31 -4.53
N GLY A 46 6.28 32.33 -3.63
CA GLY A 46 6.00 32.60 -2.22
C GLY A 46 4.53 32.76 -1.87
N GLU A 47 3.62 32.70 -2.85
CA GLU A 47 2.19 32.97 -2.67
C GLU A 47 1.31 31.85 -3.21
N TRP A 48 0.13 31.69 -2.63
CA TRP A 48 -0.92 30.84 -3.17
C TRP A 48 -1.72 31.61 -4.22
N ARG A 49 -1.88 31.02 -5.40
CA ARG A 49 -2.71 31.58 -6.47
C ARG A 49 -3.77 30.59 -6.88
N GLU A 50 -5.02 31.05 -7.00
CA GLU A 50 -6.09 30.23 -7.57
C GLU A 50 -5.75 29.92 -9.03
N VAL A 51 -5.78 28.63 -9.37
CA VAL A 51 -5.50 28.12 -10.72
C VAL A 51 -6.67 27.33 -11.30
N GLY A 52 -7.73 27.11 -10.52
CA GLY A 52 -8.94 26.45 -10.99
C GLY A 52 -10.08 26.57 -9.99
N ARG A 53 -11.29 26.68 -10.52
CA ARG A 53 -12.55 26.71 -9.77
C ARG A 53 -13.63 26.02 -10.58
N GLU A 54 -14.32 25.09 -9.95
CA GLU A 54 -15.31 24.24 -10.63
C GLU A 54 -16.46 23.92 -9.67
N PRO A 55 -17.73 24.07 -10.10
CA PRO A 55 -18.86 23.59 -9.32
C PRO A 55 -18.90 22.06 -9.35
N ILE A 56 -19.27 21.44 -8.23
CA ILE A 56 -19.38 20.00 -8.08
C ILE A 56 -20.75 19.66 -7.48
N SER A 57 -21.34 18.55 -7.92
CA SER A 57 -22.64 18.09 -7.44
C SER A 57 -22.56 17.07 -6.30
N SER A 58 -21.40 16.46 -6.07
CA SER A 58 -21.19 15.48 -5.00
C SER A 58 -19.70 15.31 -4.64
N LEU A 59 -19.44 14.96 -3.37
CA LEU A 59 -18.11 14.62 -2.87
C LEU A 59 -18.16 13.26 -2.17
N ARG A 60 -17.27 12.34 -2.57
CA ARG A 60 -16.98 11.10 -1.84
C ARG A 60 -15.49 11.03 -1.57
N LEU A 61 -15.10 11.02 -0.30
CA LEU A 61 -13.71 10.90 0.12
C LEU A 61 -13.45 9.46 0.59
N GLN A 62 -12.46 8.80 -0.01
CA GLN A 62 -11.94 7.51 0.46
C GLN A 62 -10.46 7.68 0.74
N LEU A 63 -10.04 7.34 1.97
CA LEU A 63 -8.65 7.39 2.39
C LEU A 63 -8.20 5.97 2.69
N SER A 64 -7.16 5.52 2.01
CA SER A 64 -6.48 4.25 2.27
C SER A 64 -5.04 4.55 2.66
N SER A 65 -4.54 3.91 3.71
CA SER A 65 -3.12 3.98 4.04
C SER A 65 -2.31 3.25 2.98
N PHE A 66 -1.33 3.93 2.39
CA PHE A 66 -0.28 3.28 1.62
C PHE A 66 0.80 2.84 2.60
N ASP A 67 1.01 1.53 2.77
CA ASP A 67 2.17 1.00 3.48
C ASP A 67 3.31 0.81 2.47
N PRO A 68 4.38 1.62 2.50
CA PRO A 68 5.50 1.48 1.58
C PRO A 68 6.27 0.15 1.76
N THR A 69 5.98 -0.62 2.82
CA THR A 69 6.65 -1.89 3.13
C THR A 69 6.17 -3.05 2.24
N ASP A 70 4.99 -2.93 1.60
CA ASP A 70 4.44 -3.97 0.71
C ASP A 70 5.09 -3.99 -0.70
N ALA A 71 5.95 -3.02 -1.02
CA ALA A 71 6.60 -2.91 -2.34
C ALA A 71 7.77 -3.89 -2.55
N ARG A 72 8.03 -4.83 -1.63
CA ARG A 72 9.09 -5.84 -1.75
C ARG A 72 8.54 -7.25 -1.96
N THR A 73 7.57 -7.39 -2.86
CA THR A 73 7.35 -8.70 -3.50
C THR A 73 8.30 -8.79 -4.68
N ASP A 74 9.50 -9.27 -4.42
CA ASP A 74 10.41 -9.75 -5.45
C ASP A 74 9.68 -10.87 -6.20
N PRO A 75 9.45 -10.80 -7.53
CA PRO A 75 8.92 -11.94 -8.24
C PRO A 75 10.01 -13.01 -8.22
N GLN A 76 9.95 -13.95 -7.28
CA GLN A 76 10.69 -15.20 -7.40
C GLN A 76 10.21 -15.87 -8.70
N GLU A 77 11.04 -15.69 -9.73
CA GLU A 77 11.13 -16.51 -10.93
C GLU A 77 11.31 -17.96 -10.45
N THR A 78 10.22 -18.68 -10.20
CA THR A 78 10.26 -20.14 -10.08
C THR A 78 10.52 -20.69 -11.48
N ARG A 79 11.80 -20.79 -11.83
CA ARG A 79 12.27 -21.68 -12.89
C ARG A 79 12.05 -23.11 -12.42
N ASP A 80 10.88 -23.65 -12.72
CA ASP A 80 10.68 -25.10 -12.66
C ASP A 80 11.55 -25.75 -13.75
N THR A 81 12.64 -26.36 -13.31
CA THR A 81 13.44 -27.28 -14.13
C THR A 81 12.94 -28.69 -13.83
N PRO A 82 12.48 -29.49 -14.82
CA PRO A 82 12.00 -30.84 -14.55
C PRO A 82 13.14 -31.85 -14.74
N THR A 83 13.68 -32.38 -13.66
CA THR A 83 14.60 -33.55 -13.60
C THR A 83 14.61 -33.99 -12.13
N ASP A 84 14.35 -35.21 -11.69
CA ASP A 84 14.45 -36.51 -12.33
C ASP A 84 13.50 -37.50 -11.61
N GLY A 85 13.10 -38.54 -12.32
CA GLY A 85 12.25 -39.60 -11.78
C GLY A 85 12.94 -40.43 -10.68
N ASN A 86 12.12 -40.96 -9.78
CA ASN A 86 12.43 -42.08 -8.88
C ASN A 86 11.21 -43.01 -8.98
N PRO A 87 11.32 -44.33 -9.26
CA PRO A 87 11.72 -45.32 -8.24
C PRO A 87 12.33 -46.66 -8.78
N ASP A 88 12.89 -47.47 -7.88
CA ASP A 88 13.15 -48.92 -8.01
C ASP A 88 14.29 -49.44 -8.94
N GLU A 89 15.51 -49.56 -8.40
CA GLU A 89 16.39 -50.71 -8.75
C GLU A 89 17.29 -51.13 -7.55
N ILE A 90 16.75 -52.01 -6.71
CA ILE A 90 17.34 -53.23 -6.12
C ILE A 90 18.88 -53.26 -5.92
N CYS A 91 19.32 -53.24 -4.66
CA CYS A 91 20.13 -54.32 -4.06
C CYS A 91 20.29 -54.14 -2.53
N SER A 92 19.77 -55.09 -1.74
CA SER A 92 20.13 -55.30 -0.32
C SER A 92 21.30 -56.31 -0.25
N PRO A 93 21.88 -56.62 0.93
CA PRO A 93 22.46 -55.76 1.97
C PRO A 93 23.90 -56.20 2.31
N ALA A 94 24.78 -55.29 2.74
CA ALA A 94 26.03 -55.67 3.44
C ALA A 94 25.85 -55.40 4.94
N ARG A 95 25.69 -56.49 5.68
CA ARG A 95 25.58 -56.55 7.13
C ARG A 95 27.00 -56.65 7.68
N GLU A 96 27.58 -55.55 8.13
CA GLU A 96 28.82 -55.57 8.93
C GLU A 96 28.51 -55.21 10.39
N ALA A 97 29.20 -55.92 11.27
CA ALA A 97 28.69 -56.41 12.55
C ALA A 97 28.71 -55.40 13.71
N GLU A 98 27.90 -55.70 14.72
CA GLU A 98 27.77 -54.99 16.00
C GLU A 98 29.11 -54.82 16.75
N PRO A 99 29.25 -53.78 17.60
CA PRO A 99 30.41 -53.57 18.43
C PRO A 99 30.29 -54.30 19.79
N ALA A 100 31.38 -54.83 20.32
CA ALA A 100 31.47 -55.15 21.74
C ALA A 100 32.91 -55.09 22.27
N HIS A 101 33.05 -54.34 23.37
CA HIS A 101 34.10 -54.39 24.38
C HIS A 101 34.69 -55.79 24.66
N GLY A 102 35.98 -55.83 25.01
CA GLY A 102 36.48 -56.89 25.90
C GLY A 102 37.98 -57.18 25.82
N ASP A 103 38.67 -56.77 26.87
CA ASP A 103 40.07 -56.99 27.27
C ASP A 103 40.69 -58.40 27.07
N ARG A 104 42.03 -58.35 26.90
CA ARG A 104 43.11 -59.10 27.59
C ARG A 104 43.91 -60.20 26.87
N ASP A 105 45.21 -60.00 27.04
CA ASP A 105 46.39 -60.84 26.82
C ASP A 105 46.28 -62.32 27.24
N ALA A 106 46.87 -63.20 26.43
CA ALA A 106 48.03 -64.04 26.77
C ALA A 106 48.41 -64.94 25.59
#